data_AF-A0A2V5UAS7-F1
#
_entry.id   AF-A0A2V5UAS7-F1
#
_cell.length_a   1.000
_cell.length_b   1.000
_cell.length_c   1.000
_cell.angle_alpha   90.00
_cell.angle_beta   90.00
_cell.angle_gamma   90.00
#
_symmetry.space_group_name_H-M   'P 1'
#
loop_
_entity.id
_entity.type
_entity.pdbx_description
1 polymer ?
#
loop_
_entity_poly.entity_id
_entity_poly.type
_entity_poly.pdbx_seq_one_letter_code
_entity_poly.pdbx_strand_id
1 'polypeptide(L)'
;MNPFFAASPNPFDLKAALLAGHAQHPVIVHFPIALFIASVVFDILAIWRKQPILATVSYFNLLGAAITIPLAIASGLGAWQWQLEGATLKGNLQLHLICALTSAALIVGLCLKRSSVQAKSRSPSASYFVVVALAFVMITITGHLGGIVSGVETP
;
A
#
# COMPACT_ATOMS: atom_id res chain seq x y z
N MET A 1 -18.59 45.98 -8.81
CA MET A 1 -18.58 45.69 -7.36
C MET A 1 -18.86 44.18 -7.20
N ASN A 2 -18.00 43.26 -6.77
CA ASN A 2 -16.60 43.22 -6.33
C ASN A 2 -16.04 41.83 -6.71
N PRO A 3 -14.86 41.71 -7.35
CA PRO A 3 -14.25 40.40 -7.65
C PRO A 3 -13.47 39.81 -6.45
N PHE A 4 -13.72 40.25 -5.22
CA PHE A 4 -12.85 40.03 -4.05
C PHE A 4 -13.39 39.06 -2.98
N PHE A 5 -14.26 38.12 -3.34
CA PHE A 5 -14.62 37.01 -2.46
C PHE A 5 -14.29 35.65 -3.08
N ALA A 6 -13.10 35.52 -3.67
CA ALA A 6 -12.43 34.22 -3.62
C ALA A 6 -12.01 34.05 -2.16
N ALA A 7 -12.85 33.40 -1.36
CA ALA A 7 -12.47 33.03 0.00
C ALA A 7 -11.09 32.37 -0.07
N SER A 8 -10.12 32.92 0.66
CA SER A 8 -8.81 32.29 0.83
C SER A 8 -9.05 30.83 1.21
N PRO A 9 -8.44 29.83 0.52
CA PRO A 9 -8.65 28.45 0.87
C PRO A 9 -8.27 28.28 2.34
N ASN A 10 -9.25 27.97 3.18
CA ASN A 10 -9.02 27.73 4.59
C ASN A 10 -8.12 26.49 4.68
N PRO A 11 -6.89 26.60 5.21
CA PRO A 11 -5.97 25.47 5.29
C PRO A 11 -6.48 24.34 6.20
N PHE A 12 -7.54 24.60 6.97
CA PHE A 12 -8.26 23.64 7.81
C PHE A 12 -9.67 23.30 7.30
N ASP A 13 -10.00 23.63 6.05
CA ASP A 13 -11.21 23.12 5.42
C ASP A 13 -11.07 21.61 5.21
N LEU A 14 -11.53 20.84 6.20
CA LEU A 14 -11.47 19.39 6.20
C LEU A 14 -12.19 18.80 4.98
N LYS A 15 -13.26 19.45 4.51
CA LYS A 15 -14.00 19.01 3.34
C LYS A 15 -13.18 19.22 2.08
N ALA A 16 -12.53 20.38 1.93
CA ALA A 16 -11.59 20.60 0.84
C ALA A 16 -10.36 19.70 0.92
N ALA A 17 -9.81 19.44 2.11
CA ALA A 17 -8.65 18.56 2.28
C ALA A 17 -8.96 17.09 1.96
N LEU A 18 -10.15 16.61 2.35
CA LEU A 18 -10.61 15.24 2.09
C LEU A 18 -11.12 15.04 0.65
N LEU A 19 -11.71 16.07 0.03
CA LEU A 19 -12.27 16.01 -1.33
C LEU A 19 -11.37 16.61 -2.40
N ALA A 20 -10.24 17.24 -2.02
CA ALA A 20 -9.28 17.72 -2.99
C ALA A 20 -8.84 16.54 -3.87
N GLY A 21 -8.98 16.69 -5.18
CA GLY A 21 -8.54 15.70 -6.17
C GLY A 21 -7.02 15.48 -6.20
N HIS A 22 -6.28 15.97 -5.20
CA HIS A 22 -4.83 15.87 -5.12
C HIS A 22 -4.47 14.56 -4.41
N ALA A 23 -4.02 13.56 -5.16
CA ALA A 23 -3.07 12.51 -4.78
C ALA A 23 -3.15 11.87 -3.37
N GLN A 24 -4.31 11.88 -2.68
CA GLN A 24 -4.44 11.27 -1.35
C GLN A 24 -4.14 9.78 -1.40
N HIS A 25 -4.60 9.09 -2.45
CA HIS A 25 -4.30 7.69 -2.67
C HIS A 25 -2.78 7.44 -2.81
N PRO A 26 -2.03 8.13 -3.70
CA PRO A 26 -0.57 8.07 -3.73
C PRO A 26 0.11 8.22 -2.36
N VAL A 27 -0.32 9.14 -1.50
CA VAL A 27 0.25 9.28 -0.16
C VAL A 27 -0.08 8.06 0.71
N ILE A 28 -1.34 7.62 0.71
CA ILE A 28 -1.83 6.53 1.56
C ILE A 28 -1.20 5.18 1.18
N VAL A 29 -0.91 4.92 -0.10
CA VAL A 29 -0.28 3.66 -0.51
C VAL A 29 1.16 3.52 -0.01
N HIS A 30 1.85 4.60 0.33
CA HIS A 30 3.21 4.51 0.88
C HIS A 30 3.26 3.76 2.21
N PHE A 31 2.19 3.82 3.02
CA PHE A 31 2.17 3.14 4.32
C PHE A 31 2.28 1.61 4.20
N PRO A 32 1.36 0.90 3.51
CA PRO A 32 1.48 -0.54 3.37
C PRO A 32 2.76 -0.96 2.63
N ILE A 33 3.21 -0.15 1.65
CA ILE A 33 4.43 -0.44 0.89
C ILE A 33 5.67 -0.32 1.77
N ALA A 34 5.88 0.80 2.44
CA ALA A 34 7.05 1.05 3.27
C ALA A 34 7.11 0.08 4.46
N LEU A 35 5.97 -0.19 5.10
CA LEU A 35 5.89 -1.15 6.20
C LEU A 35 6.18 -2.58 5.72
N PHE A 36 5.68 -2.97 4.54
CA PHE A 36 6.03 -4.26 3.95
C PHE A 36 7.53 -4.36 3.64
N ILE A 37 8.12 -3.35 3.00
CA ILE A 37 9.56 -3.32 2.69
C ILE A 37 10.39 -3.37 3.98
N ALA A 38 10.04 -2.56 4.99
CA ALA A 38 10.69 -2.59 6.30
C ALA A 38 10.61 -3.99 6.93
N SER A 39 9.46 -4.65 6.86
CA SER A 39 9.31 -6.04 7.31
C SER A 39 10.31 -6.98 6.65
N VAL A 40 10.48 -6.89 5.32
CA VAL A 40 11.45 -7.71 4.57
C VAL A 40 12.89 -7.42 5.00
N VAL A 41 13.25 -6.14 5.15
CA VAL A 41 14.59 -5.73 5.62
C VAL A 41 14.86 -6.31 7.00
N PHE A 42 13.92 -6.19 7.94
CA PHE A 42 14.08 -6.72 9.29
C PHE A 42 14.10 -8.25 9.34
N ASP A 43 13.40 -8.94 8.43
CA ASP A 43 13.51 -10.40 8.28
C ASP A 43 14.93 -10.81 7.86
N ILE A 44 15.52 -10.12 6.87
CA ILE A 44 16.90 -10.35 6.42
C ILE A 44 17.88 -10.07 7.57
N LEU A 45 17.71 -8.95 8.28
CA LEU A 45 18.55 -8.59 9.41
C LEU A 45 18.42 -9.59 10.57
N ALA A 46 17.23 -10.13 10.82
CA ALA A 46 17.01 -11.15 11.84
C ALA A 46 17.80 -12.43 11.54
N ILE A 47 17.82 -12.86 10.27
CA ILE A 47 18.61 -14.01 9.82
C ILE A 47 20.11 -13.72 9.94
N TRP A 48 20.57 -12.57 9.45
CA TRP A 48 21.99 -12.22 9.43
C TRP A 48 22.57 -11.99 10.82
N ARG A 49 21.86 -11.26 11.68
CA ARG A 49 22.32 -10.90 13.03
C ARG A 49 21.96 -11.94 14.09
N LYS A 50 21.10 -12.93 13.77
CA LYS A 50 20.60 -13.94 14.70
C LYS A 50 19.96 -13.34 15.95
N GLN A 51 19.32 -12.19 15.82
CA GLN A 51 18.67 -11.48 16.94
C GLN A 51 17.14 -11.64 16.85
N PRO A 52 16.50 -12.26 17.86
CA PRO A 52 15.06 -12.55 17.82
C PRO A 52 14.19 -11.28 17.82
N ILE A 53 14.67 -10.19 18.42
CA ILE A 53 13.96 -8.91 18.41
C ILE A 53 13.71 -8.38 17.00
N LEU A 54 14.64 -8.60 16.06
CA LEU A 54 14.49 -8.14 14.68
C LEU A 54 13.38 -8.90 13.94
N ALA A 55 13.18 -10.19 14.26
CA ALA A 55 12.07 -10.97 13.72
C ALA A 55 10.71 -10.49 14.26
N THR A 56 10.67 -10.00 15.50
CA THR A 56 9.50 -9.35 16.10
C THR A 56 9.21 -8.00 15.44
N VAL A 57 10.23 -7.18 15.20
CA VAL A 57 10.08 -5.91 14.48
C VAL A 57 9.58 -6.15 13.05
N SER A 58 10.12 -7.15 12.34
CA SER A 58 9.62 -7.57 11.03
C SER A 58 8.13 -7.93 11.08
N TYR A 59 7.71 -8.73 12.06
CA TYR A 59 6.32 -9.12 12.24
C TYR A 59 5.39 -7.91 12.42
N PHE A 60 5.71 -6.98 13.31
CA PHE A 60 4.86 -5.82 13.55
C PHE A 60 4.79 -4.87 12.35
N ASN A 61 5.88 -4.75 11.57
CA ASN A 61 5.85 -4.03 10.30
C ASN A 61 4.91 -4.72 9.28
N LEU A 62 4.97 -6.05 9.16
CA LEU A 62 4.05 -6.78 8.28
C LEU A 62 2.59 -6.63 8.72
N LEU A 63 2.34 -6.67 10.03
CA LEU A 63 1.02 -6.45 10.60
C LEU A 63 0.52 -5.02 10.32
N GLY A 64 1.37 -4.01 10.50
CA GLY A 64 1.06 -2.62 10.15
C GLY A 64 0.75 -2.46 8.66
N ALA A 65 1.51 -3.13 7.79
CA ALA A 65 1.23 -3.16 6.36
C ALA A 65 -0.16 -3.75 6.08
N ALA A 66 -0.51 -4.87 6.72
CA ALA A 66 -1.82 -5.51 6.56
C ALA A 66 -2.98 -4.62 7.05
N ILE A 67 -2.81 -3.94 8.19
CA ILE A 67 -3.83 -3.06 8.79
C ILE A 67 -4.07 -1.79 7.96
N THR A 68 -3.07 -1.32 7.21
CA THR A 68 -3.18 -0.11 6.38
C THR A 68 -3.75 -0.38 4.99
N ILE A 69 -3.82 -1.63 4.54
CA ILE A 69 -4.42 -2.02 3.24
C ILE A 69 -5.87 -1.54 3.06
N PRO A 70 -6.80 -1.69 4.03
CA PRO A 70 -8.16 -1.20 3.87
C PRO A 70 -8.23 0.30 3.53
N LEU A 71 -7.34 1.11 4.11
CA LEU A 71 -7.25 2.54 3.82
C LEU A 71 -6.74 2.79 2.39
N ALA A 72 -5.75 2.01 1.95
CA ALA A 72 -5.24 2.08 0.58
C ALA A 72 -6.31 1.70 -0.46
N ILE A 73 -7.09 0.63 -0.20
CA ILE A 73 -8.19 0.22 -1.07
C ILE A 73 -9.29 1.28 -1.09
N ALA A 74 -9.73 1.75 0.08
CA ALA A 74 -10.79 2.76 0.17
C ALA A 74 -10.41 4.06 -0.55
N SER A 75 -9.18 4.54 -0.35
CA SER A 75 -8.67 5.73 -1.04
C SER A 75 -8.53 5.51 -2.56
N GLY A 76 -8.13 4.32 -3.01
CA GLY A 76 -8.03 3.99 -4.44
C GLY A 76 -9.38 3.94 -5.14
N LEU A 77 -10.38 3.34 -4.49
CA LEU A 77 -11.77 3.34 -4.98
C LEU A 77 -12.37 4.75 -5.00
N GLY A 78 -12.09 5.57 -3.98
CA GLY A 78 -12.48 6.98 -3.96
C GLY A 78 -11.83 7.78 -5.10
N ALA A 79 -10.54 7.57 -5.35
CA ALA A 79 -9.84 8.20 -6.47
C ALA A 79 -10.45 7.76 -7.82
N TRP A 80 -10.74 6.48 -8.00
CA TRP A 80 -11.42 5.99 -9.21
C TRP A 80 -12.81 6.62 -9.39
N GLN A 81 -13.62 6.68 -8.34
CA GLN A 81 -14.99 7.20 -8.43
C GLN A 81 -15.03 8.72 -8.67
N TRP A 82 -14.17 9.49 -8.00
CA TRP A 82 -14.26 10.95 -8.00
C TRP A 82 -13.27 11.65 -8.91
N GLN A 83 -12.05 11.14 -9.07
CA GLN A 83 -11.02 11.76 -9.91
C GLN A 83 -11.07 11.23 -11.34
N LEU A 84 -11.39 9.95 -11.50
CA LEU A 84 -11.56 9.31 -12.81
C LEU A 84 -13.02 9.18 -13.22
N GLU A 85 -13.95 9.82 -12.50
CA GLU A 85 -15.39 9.83 -12.79
C GLU A 85 -16.01 8.43 -12.99
N GLY A 86 -15.46 7.42 -12.32
CA GLY A 86 -15.88 6.03 -12.50
C GLY A 86 -15.56 5.46 -13.88
N ALA A 87 -14.46 5.92 -14.50
CA ALA A 87 -14.00 5.47 -15.81
C ALA A 87 -14.00 3.93 -15.93
N THR A 88 -14.37 3.42 -17.11
CA THR A 88 -14.43 1.98 -17.33
C THR A 88 -13.08 1.33 -17.03
N LEU A 89 -13.09 0.28 -16.20
CA LEU A 89 -11.89 -0.47 -15.85
C LEU A 89 -11.36 -1.23 -17.07
N LYS A 90 -10.38 -0.66 -17.77
CA LYS A 90 -9.69 -1.25 -18.92
C LYS A 90 -8.21 -0.88 -18.92
N GLY A 91 -7.40 -1.62 -19.67
CA GLY A 91 -5.97 -1.34 -19.86
C GLY A 91 -5.21 -1.21 -18.53
N ASN A 92 -4.40 -0.15 -18.40
CA ASN A 92 -3.57 0.08 -17.22
C ASN A 92 -4.36 0.27 -15.93
N LEU A 93 -5.57 0.86 -15.98
CA LEU A 93 -6.42 1.02 -14.80
C LEU A 93 -6.92 -0.33 -14.28
N GLN A 94 -7.34 -1.22 -15.17
CA GLN A 94 -7.75 -2.58 -14.80
C GLN A 94 -6.55 -3.38 -14.27
N LEU A 95 -5.40 -3.30 -14.93
CA LEU A 95 -4.21 -4.01 -14.50
C LEU A 95 -3.73 -3.50 -13.13
N HIS A 96 -3.73 -2.18 -12.92
CA HIS A 96 -3.42 -1.58 -11.62
C HIS A 96 -4.31 -2.14 -10.52
N LEU A 97 -5.63 -2.19 -10.73
CA LEU A 97 -6.58 -2.75 -9.76
C LEU A 97 -6.30 -4.23 -9.46
N ILE A 98 -6.09 -5.06 -10.49
CA ILE A 98 -5.80 -6.49 -10.31
C ILE A 98 -4.49 -6.70 -9.54
N CYS A 99 -3.44 -5.98 -9.92
CA CYS A 99 -2.15 -6.05 -9.24
C CYS A 99 -2.26 -5.53 -7.79
N ALA A 100 -3.01 -4.45 -7.54
CA ALA A 100 -3.24 -3.91 -6.21
C ALA A 100 -3.97 -4.91 -5.29
N LEU A 101 -5.05 -5.52 -5.78
CA LEU A 101 -5.80 -6.53 -5.02
C LEU A 101 -4.98 -7.79 -4.77
N THR A 102 -4.16 -8.20 -5.74
CA THR A 102 -3.25 -9.34 -5.60
C THR A 102 -2.15 -9.03 -4.58
N SER A 103 -1.53 -7.85 -4.64
CA SER A 103 -0.55 -7.38 -3.65
C SER A 103 -1.16 -7.35 -2.24
N ALA A 104 -2.37 -6.82 -2.10
CA ALA A 104 -3.10 -6.80 -0.84
C ALA A 104 -3.35 -8.22 -0.28
N ALA A 105 -3.84 -9.12 -1.13
CA ALA A 105 -4.08 -10.52 -0.74
C ALA A 105 -2.78 -11.24 -0.33
N LEU A 106 -1.68 -11.00 -1.04
CA LEU A 106 -0.37 -11.56 -0.71
C LEU A 106 0.13 -11.04 0.65
N ILE A 107 0.06 -9.74 0.92
CA ILE A 107 0.48 -9.15 2.20
C ILE A 107 -0.38 -9.70 3.34
N VAL A 108 -1.71 -9.74 3.19
CA VAL A 108 -2.62 -10.29 4.21
C VAL A 108 -2.34 -11.77 4.44
N GLY A 109 -2.18 -12.56 3.37
CA GLY A 109 -1.86 -13.99 3.46
C GLY A 109 -0.51 -14.24 4.14
N LEU A 110 0.52 -13.44 3.82
CA LEU A 110 1.81 -13.47 4.49
C LEU A 110 1.68 -13.12 5.98
N CYS A 111 0.91 -12.09 6.32
CA CYS A 111 0.65 -11.69 7.70
C CYS A 111 -0.01 -12.81 8.49
N LEU A 112 -1.09 -13.40 7.97
CA LEU A 112 -1.80 -14.52 8.60
C LEU A 112 -0.88 -15.73 8.80
N LYS A 113 -0.10 -16.09 7.76
CA LYS A 113 0.88 -17.17 7.85
C LYS A 113 1.93 -16.86 8.92
N ARG A 114 2.44 -15.63 8.97
CA ARG A 114 3.44 -15.19 9.94
C ARG A 114 2.89 -15.22 11.37
N SER A 115 1.67 -14.73 11.60
CA SER A 115 1.00 -14.81 12.90
C SER A 115 0.85 -16.27 13.36
N SER A 116 0.46 -17.19 12.47
CA SER A 116 0.34 -18.62 12.79
C SER A 116 1.68 -19.28 13.14
N VAL A 117 2.75 -18.93 12.40
CA VAL A 117 4.11 -19.41 12.66
C VAL A 117 4.64 -18.90 14.00
N GLN A 118 4.42 -17.61 14.29
CA GLN A 118 4.88 -16.98 15.52
C GLN A 118 4.13 -17.50 16.76
N ALA A 119 2.83 -17.75 16.65
CA ALA A 119 2.04 -18.40 17.72
C ALA A 119 2.54 -19.81 18.07
N LYS A 120 3.23 -20.48 17.13
CA LYS A 120 3.84 -21.80 17.33
C LYS A 120 5.32 -21.73 17.70
N SER A 121 5.87 -20.53 17.92
CA SER A 121 7.31 -20.29 18.17
C SER A 121 8.22 -20.93 17.12
N ARG A 122 7.77 -20.98 15.86
CA ARG A 122 8.52 -21.54 14.73
C ARG A 122 9.15 -20.43 13.89
N SER A 123 10.14 -20.82 13.09
CA SER A 123 10.71 -19.94 12.06
C SER A 123 9.92 -20.05 10.75
N PRO A 124 9.85 -18.98 9.94
CA PRO A 124 9.25 -19.04 8.61
C PRO A 124 9.97 -20.04 7.69
N SER A 125 9.21 -20.73 6.85
CA SER A 125 9.74 -21.67 5.85
C SER A 125 10.33 -20.96 4.63
N ALA A 126 11.15 -21.65 3.82
CA ALA A 126 11.63 -21.11 2.54
C ALA A 126 10.48 -20.66 1.62
N SER A 127 9.36 -21.40 1.60
CA SER A 127 8.17 -21.02 0.83
C SER A 127 7.53 -19.70 1.28
N TYR A 128 7.73 -19.27 2.53
CA TYR A 128 7.30 -17.92 2.96
C TYR A 128 8.10 -16.85 2.20
N PHE A 129 9.42 -17.00 2.11
CA PHE A 129 10.28 -16.02 1.43
C PHE A 129 10.05 -15.96 -0.09
N VAL A 130 9.66 -17.09 -0.71
CA VAL A 130 9.23 -17.09 -2.12
C VAL A 130 7.98 -16.21 -2.32
N VAL A 131 6.99 -16.32 -1.43
CA VAL A 131 5.78 -15.50 -1.49
C VAL A 131 6.08 -14.03 -1.16
N VAL A 132 7.01 -13.75 -0.25
CA VAL A 132 7.51 -12.39 0.01
C VAL A 132 8.12 -11.78 -1.25
N ALA A 133 8.97 -12.51 -1.96
CA ALA A 133 9.58 -12.02 -3.20
C ALA A 133 8.53 -11.76 -4.29
N LEU A 134 7.55 -12.66 -4.43
CA LEU A 134 6.42 -12.45 -5.34
C LEU A 134 5.60 -11.20 -4.97
N ALA A 135 5.31 -11.01 -3.69
CA ALA A 135 4.60 -9.82 -3.21
C ALA A 135 5.37 -8.53 -3.52
N PHE A 136 6.69 -8.53 -3.34
CA PHE A 136 7.55 -7.40 -3.67
C PHE A 136 7.50 -7.05 -5.17
N VAL A 137 7.57 -8.06 -6.05
CA VAL A 137 7.42 -7.87 -7.50
C VAL A 137 6.04 -7.30 -7.85
N MET A 138 4.97 -7.86 -7.28
CA MET A 138 3.61 -7.39 -7.52
C MET A 138 3.41 -5.94 -7.08
N ILE A 139 3.92 -5.56 -5.90
CA ILE A 139 3.87 -4.18 -5.38
C ILE A 139 4.60 -3.21 -6.32
N THR A 140 5.76 -3.62 -6.83
CA THR A 140 6.54 -2.80 -7.77
C THR A 140 5.75 -2.54 -9.06
N ILE A 141 5.13 -3.58 -9.62
CA ILE A 141 4.27 -3.46 -10.80
C ILE A 141 3.05 -2.59 -10.52
N THR A 142 2.37 -2.81 -9.36
CA THR A 142 1.24 -1.98 -8.93
C THR A 142 1.62 -0.50 -8.85
N GLY A 143 2.77 -0.20 -8.26
CA GLY A 143 3.29 1.16 -8.11
C GLY A 143 3.56 1.84 -9.46
N HIS A 144 4.25 1.14 -10.37
CA HIS A 144 4.50 1.65 -11.72
C HIS A 144 3.21 1.96 -12.48
N LEU A 145 2.25 1.03 -12.47
CA LEU A 145 0.94 1.26 -13.09
C LEU A 145 0.15 2.39 -12.41
N GLY A 146 0.29 2.54 -11.09
CA GLY A 146 -0.30 3.65 -10.34
C GLY A 146 0.26 5.01 -10.77
N GLY A 147 1.56 5.09 -11.08
CA GLY A 147 2.19 6.28 -11.66
C GLY A 147 1.59 6.67 -13.01
N ILE A 148 1.37 5.68 -13.90
CA ILE A 148 0.74 5.91 -15.20
C ILE A 148 -0.73 6.33 -15.05
N VAL A 149 -1.51 5.61 -14.21
CA VAL A 149 -2.95 5.88 -14.00
C VAL A 149 -3.19 7.24 -13.35
N SER A 150 -2.30 7.70 -12.48
CA SER A 150 -2.38 9.03 -11.86
C SER A 150 -1.86 10.17 -12.74
N GLY A 151 -1.31 9.87 -13.92
CA GLY A 151 -0.74 10.86 -14.83
C GLY A 151 0.62 11.41 -14.41
N VAL A 152 1.29 10.79 -13.44
CA VAL A 152 2.66 11.14 -13.01
C VAL A 152 3.68 10.63 -14.02
N GLU A 153 3.45 9.43 -14.57
CA GLU A 153 4.31 8.80 -15.57
C GLU A 153 3.61 8.82 -16.95
N THR A 154 4.37 9.11 -18.00
CA THR A 154 3.85 8.96 -19.39
C THR A 154 3.77 7.48 -19.77
N PRO A 155 2.74 7.05 -20.52
CA PRO A 155 2.54 5.65 -20.91
C PRO A 155 3.68 5.02 -21.72
#